data_AF-A0A9W8DYH0-F1
#
_entry.id   AF-A0A9W8DYH0-F1
#
_cell.length_a   1.000
_cell.length_b   1.000
_cell.length_c   1.000
_cell.angle_alpha   90.00
_cell.angle_beta   90.00
_cell.angle_gamma   90.00
#
_symmetry.space_group_name_H-M   'P 1'
#
loop_
_entity.id
_entity.type
_entity.pdbx_description
1 polymer ?
#
loop_
_entity_poly.entity_id
_entity_poly.type
_entity_poly.pdbx_seq_one_letter_code
_entity_poly.pdbx_strand_id
1 'polypeptide(L)'
;MTLPSASSEYALQEISTKYLLRARLARAIGEVCQMAAKSDVEADLSVTLAVEHPESADEYQFLSAITPAPPGRSYKGRGDTLSRRCDNTHNVLAFLNKASPQDLRSHNFFPPPAPTTRATLSSVTVARKSRFIAGRYTKYSRNVSNSPFIINNVKVAPTSVAEQIGLPLQEAYQATDYKFVGSGREDVDVRMLGTGRPFYIELVNPRRAHLTPEELDNVRQTAINSFAPVQAVGILREIKAHLTAGIKEGEENKTKEYACLVWLKDPIAADEAAVKVRPYQEGFTVQQKCPVRVMNRRALLTRPKQIHTLDVKILEPHFALVTLSTEAGTYIKEFVHSDCGRSSPSLAEILDTSADLLELDVVNVDLAWPPAAES
;
A
#
# COMPACT_ATOMS: atom_id res chain seq x y z
N MET A 1 -37.36 -62.51 -23.99
CA MET A 1 -36.41 -61.52 -24.55
C MET A 1 -36.81 -60.16 -24.01
N THR A 2 -36.32 -59.83 -22.83
CA THR A 2 -36.48 -58.53 -22.19
C THR A 2 -35.39 -57.60 -22.74
N LEU A 3 -35.80 -56.50 -23.35
CA LEU A 3 -34.88 -55.43 -23.74
C LEU A 3 -34.24 -54.85 -22.46
N PRO A 4 -32.92 -54.58 -22.43
CA PRO A 4 -32.31 -53.92 -21.29
C PRO A 4 -32.80 -52.48 -21.20
N SER A 5 -33.15 -52.07 -19.98
CA SER A 5 -33.39 -50.67 -19.61
C SER A 5 -32.16 -49.84 -19.97
N ALA A 6 -32.36 -48.77 -20.74
CA ALA A 6 -31.33 -47.78 -21.00
C ALA A 6 -30.79 -47.24 -19.66
N SER A 7 -29.51 -47.50 -19.41
CA SER A 7 -28.75 -47.00 -18.28
C SER A 7 -28.67 -45.47 -18.32
N SER A 8 -28.70 -44.87 -17.13
CA SER A 8 -28.68 -43.44 -16.84
C SER A 8 -27.30 -42.79 -17.07
N GLU A 9 -26.67 -42.99 -18.22
CA GLU A 9 -25.24 -42.65 -18.43
C GLU A 9 -24.95 -41.49 -19.38
N TYR A 10 -25.91 -40.60 -19.61
CA TYR A 10 -25.65 -39.28 -20.19
C TYR A 10 -26.26 -38.19 -19.33
N ALA A 11 -25.68 -37.98 -18.14
CA ALA A 11 -25.86 -36.70 -17.47
C ALA A 11 -25.23 -35.64 -18.39
N LEU A 12 -26.07 -34.81 -19.02
CA LEU A 12 -25.61 -33.63 -19.75
C LEU A 12 -24.72 -32.82 -18.81
N GLN A 13 -23.40 -32.82 -19.03
CA GLN A 13 -22.51 -31.90 -18.33
C GLN A 13 -22.82 -30.50 -18.82
N GLU A 14 -23.43 -29.69 -17.97
CA GLU A 14 -23.68 -28.28 -18.26
C GLU A 14 -22.34 -27.55 -18.42
N ILE A 15 -22.12 -26.96 -19.59
CA ILE A 15 -20.95 -26.10 -19.85
C ILE A 15 -21.37 -24.66 -19.62
N SER A 16 -20.67 -23.95 -18.74
CA SER A 16 -20.92 -22.54 -18.49
C SER A 16 -20.79 -21.71 -19.77
N THR A 17 -21.82 -20.90 -20.08
CA THR A 17 -21.80 -19.93 -21.20
C THR A 17 -20.61 -18.99 -21.10
N LYS A 18 -20.20 -18.60 -19.88
CA LYS A 18 -19.01 -17.77 -19.63
C LYS A 18 -17.73 -18.45 -20.14
N TYR A 19 -17.59 -19.76 -19.92
CA TYR A 19 -16.42 -20.51 -20.36
C TYR A 19 -16.35 -20.59 -21.90
N LEU A 20 -17.50 -20.89 -22.54
CA LEU A 20 -17.58 -20.99 -24.00
C LEU A 20 -17.33 -19.64 -24.69
N LEU A 21 -17.94 -18.57 -24.19
CA LEU A 21 -17.70 -17.21 -24.69
C LEU A 21 -16.26 -16.78 -24.48
N ARG A 22 -15.67 -17.04 -23.31
CA ARG A 22 -14.27 -16.72 -23.00
C ARG A 22 -13.30 -17.36 -24.00
N ALA A 23 -13.49 -18.64 -24.32
CA ALA A 23 -12.61 -19.33 -25.27
C ALA A 23 -12.72 -18.76 -26.69
N ARG A 24 -13.94 -18.52 -27.18
CA ARG A 24 -14.18 -17.95 -28.52
C ARG A 24 -13.66 -16.52 -28.64
N LEU A 25 -13.94 -15.68 -27.64
CA LEU A 25 -13.53 -14.28 -27.62
C LEU A 25 -12.01 -14.15 -27.49
N ALA A 26 -11.37 -14.94 -26.63
CA ALA A 26 -9.92 -14.92 -26.50
C ALA A 26 -9.21 -15.27 -27.81
N ARG A 27 -9.75 -16.24 -28.57
CA ARG A 27 -9.24 -16.58 -29.89
C ARG A 27 -9.41 -15.43 -30.89
N ALA A 28 -10.63 -14.89 -31.00
CA ALA A 28 -10.92 -13.80 -31.93
C ALA A 28 -10.08 -12.54 -31.62
N ILE A 29 -9.96 -12.17 -30.34
CA ILE A 29 -9.11 -11.06 -29.90
C ILE A 29 -7.64 -11.35 -30.20
N GLY A 30 -7.16 -12.56 -29.92
CA GLY A 30 -5.79 -12.95 -30.21
C GLY A 30 -5.46 -12.86 -31.70
N GLU A 31 -6.35 -13.33 -32.58
CA GLU A 31 -6.20 -13.25 -34.03
C GLU A 31 -6.14 -11.80 -34.53
N VAL A 32 -7.07 -10.94 -34.07
CA VAL A 32 -7.11 -9.52 -34.45
C VAL A 32 -5.90 -8.74 -33.93
N CYS A 33 -5.49 -8.99 -32.68
CA CYS A 33 -4.37 -8.29 -32.05
C CYS A 33 -3.00 -8.89 -32.38
N GLN A 34 -2.94 -9.97 -33.19
CA GLN A 34 -1.71 -10.72 -33.47
C GLN A 34 -1.00 -11.20 -32.18
N MET A 35 -1.80 -11.61 -31.19
CA MET A 35 -1.34 -12.13 -29.90
C MET A 35 -1.67 -13.62 -29.77
N ALA A 36 -1.11 -14.28 -28.75
CA ALA A 36 -1.47 -15.66 -28.45
C ALA A 36 -2.98 -15.81 -28.23
N ALA A 37 -3.62 -16.72 -28.97
CA ALA A 37 -5.06 -17.00 -28.93
C ALA A 37 -5.49 -17.81 -27.69
N LYS A 38 -4.76 -17.71 -26.58
CA LYS A 38 -5.02 -18.45 -25.34
C LYS A 38 -5.52 -17.50 -24.27
N SER A 39 -6.67 -17.84 -23.72
CA SER A 39 -7.15 -17.22 -22.49
C SER A 39 -6.27 -17.66 -21.32
N ASP A 40 -5.52 -16.72 -20.74
CA ASP A 40 -4.72 -16.93 -19.54
C ASP A 40 -5.20 -15.97 -18.43
N VAL A 41 -5.54 -16.51 -17.26
CA VAL A 41 -5.92 -15.69 -16.09
C VAL A 41 -4.72 -14.93 -15.53
N GLU A 42 -3.50 -15.42 -15.76
CA GLU A 42 -2.27 -14.80 -15.30
C GLU A 42 -1.66 -13.85 -16.31
N ALA A 43 -2.31 -13.65 -17.47
CA ALA A 43 -1.86 -12.71 -18.48
C ALA A 43 -1.63 -11.31 -17.90
N ASP A 44 -0.57 -10.66 -18.38
CA ASP A 44 -0.21 -9.31 -17.99
C ASP A 44 -1.23 -8.26 -18.44
N LEU A 45 -1.85 -8.49 -19.60
CA LEU A 45 -2.88 -7.65 -20.18
C LEU A 45 -4.23 -8.36 -20.07
N SER A 46 -5.22 -7.66 -19.53
CA SER A 46 -6.59 -8.14 -19.38
C SER A 46 -7.54 -7.30 -20.23
N VAL A 47 -8.49 -7.97 -20.89
CA VAL A 47 -9.59 -7.34 -21.60
C VAL A 47 -10.89 -7.76 -20.93
N THR A 48 -11.59 -6.79 -20.37
CA THR A 48 -12.89 -6.99 -19.72
C THR A 48 -13.98 -6.48 -20.64
N LEU A 49 -14.96 -7.35 -20.91
CA LEU A 49 -16.12 -7.07 -21.73
C LEU A 49 -17.35 -7.07 -20.82
N ALA A 50 -18.01 -5.93 -20.69
CA ALA A 50 -19.29 -5.85 -19.97
C ALA A 50 -20.43 -6.04 -20.97
N VAL A 51 -21.28 -7.02 -20.70
CA VAL A 51 -22.44 -7.35 -21.53
C VAL A 51 -23.69 -7.10 -20.71
N GLU A 52 -24.60 -6.31 -21.25
CA GLU A 52 -25.86 -5.93 -20.62
C GLU A 52 -27.03 -6.31 -21.51
N HIS A 53 -28.17 -6.57 -20.90
CA HIS A 53 -29.41 -6.84 -21.61
C HIS A 53 -30.55 -6.09 -20.89
N PRO A 54 -30.88 -4.87 -21.35
CA PRO A 54 -31.84 -4.01 -20.65
C PRO A 54 -33.23 -4.64 -20.47
N GLU A 55 -33.70 -5.42 -21.45
CA GLU A 55 -35.00 -6.11 -21.37
C GLU A 55 -35.09 -7.07 -20.19
N SER A 56 -34.01 -7.79 -19.88
CA SER A 56 -33.97 -8.77 -18.78
C SER A 56 -33.27 -8.24 -17.53
N ALA A 57 -33.06 -6.93 -17.42
CA ALA A 57 -32.25 -6.35 -16.34
C ALA A 57 -32.85 -6.60 -14.95
N ASP A 58 -34.17 -6.77 -14.86
CA ASP A 58 -34.90 -6.94 -13.60
C ASP A 58 -35.51 -8.35 -13.43
N GLU A 59 -35.25 -9.27 -14.36
CA GLU A 59 -35.85 -10.62 -14.34
C GLU A 59 -35.50 -11.44 -13.10
N TYR A 60 -34.39 -11.14 -12.42
CA TYR A 60 -33.98 -11.88 -11.21
C TYR A 60 -34.67 -11.38 -9.94
N GLN A 61 -35.39 -10.24 -9.97
CA GLN A 61 -35.88 -9.58 -8.75
C GLN A 61 -36.84 -10.47 -7.94
N PHE A 62 -37.63 -11.31 -8.62
CA PHE A 62 -38.59 -12.23 -7.97
C PHE A 62 -37.90 -13.25 -7.05
N LEU A 63 -36.63 -13.57 -7.29
CA LEU A 63 -35.87 -14.53 -6.48
C LEU A 63 -35.73 -14.09 -5.01
N SER A 64 -35.73 -12.77 -4.77
CA SER A 64 -35.69 -12.20 -3.42
C SER A 64 -36.97 -12.49 -2.63
N ALA A 65 -38.09 -12.76 -3.32
CA ALA A 65 -39.38 -13.11 -2.72
C ALA A 65 -39.52 -14.63 -2.45
N ILE A 66 -38.79 -15.47 -3.19
CA ILE A 66 -38.87 -16.94 -3.06
C ILE A 66 -38.08 -17.46 -1.86
N THR A 67 -36.85 -16.96 -1.65
CA THR A 67 -35.99 -17.51 -0.59
C THR A 67 -35.67 -16.44 0.45
N PRO A 68 -36.06 -16.60 1.73
CA PRO A 68 -35.74 -15.63 2.76
C PRO A 68 -34.23 -15.54 2.98
N ALA A 69 -33.74 -14.34 3.25
CA ALA A 69 -32.32 -14.10 3.54
C ALA A 69 -31.87 -14.94 4.75
N PRO A 70 -30.62 -15.45 4.78
CA PRO A 70 -30.08 -16.02 6.00
C PRO A 70 -30.16 -14.99 7.14
N PRO A 71 -30.51 -15.39 8.37
CA PRO A 71 -30.58 -14.47 9.49
C PRO A 71 -29.19 -13.88 9.75
N GLY A 72 -28.99 -12.58 9.50
CA GLY A 72 -27.77 -11.90 9.98
C GLY A 72 -27.16 -10.75 9.17
N ARG A 73 -27.71 -10.27 8.05
CA ARG A 73 -27.16 -9.05 7.39
C ARG A 73 -28.23 -8.03 7.05
N SER A 74 -28.46 -7.08 7.95
CA SER A 74 -29.17 -5.84 7.63
C SER A 74 -28.23 -4.90 6.87
N TYR A 75 -28.43 -4.73 5.56
CA TYR A 75 -27.78 -3.65 4.81
C TYR A 75 -28.59 -2.37 5.02
N LYS A 76 -28.04 -1.41 5.79
CA LYS A 76 -28.61 -0.06 5.92
C LYS A 76 -28.23 0.76 4.68
N GLY A 77 -29.13 0.83 3.71
CA GLY A 77 -29.09 1.79 2.61
C GLY A 77 -30.47 2.44 2.43
N ARG A 78 -30.51 3.76 2.18
CA ARG A 78 -31.75 4.45 1.78
C ARG A 78 -32.08 4.05 0.34
N GLY A 79 -33.20 3.36 0.15
CA GLY A 79 -33.69 2.80 -1.13
C GLY A 79 -34.18 1.36 -0.94
N ASP A 80 -35.13 0.92 -1.78
CA ASP A 80 -35.85 -0.36 -1.63
C ASP A 80 -34.89 -1.55 -1.40
N THR A 81 -34.84 -2.00 -0.15
CA THR A 81 -33.83 -2.93 0.39
C THR A 81 -33.97 -4.36 -0.12
N LEU A 82 -35.01 -4.68 -0.89
CA LEU A 82 -35.29 -6.02 -1.42
C LEU A 82 -34.64 -6.24 -2.79
N SER A 83 -34.80 -5.28 -3.71
CA SER A 83 -34.23 -5.32 -5.07
C SER A 83 -32.70 -5.49 -5.02
N ARG A 84 -32.00 -4.64 -4.24
CA ARG A 84 -30.53 -4.63 -4.13
C ARG A 84 -29.89 -5.91 -3.58
N ARG A 85 -30.66 -6.87 -3.08
CA ARG A 85 -30.13 -8.12 -2.51
C ARG A 85 -29.61 -9.06 -3.59
N CYS A 86 -30.11 -8.95 -4.81
CA CYS A 86 -29.83 -9.87 -5.90
C CYS A 86 -29.03 -9.24 -7.06
N ASP A 87 -28.59 -7.97 -6.98
CA ASP A 87 -27.99 -7.23 -8.10
C ASP A 87 -26.62 -7.74 -8.60
N ASN A 88 -26.10 -8.85 -8.07
CA ASN A 88 -24.87 -9.45 -8.58
C ASN A 88 -25.03 -10.94 -8.85
N THR A 89 -24.30 -11.44 -9.85
CA THR A 89 -24.40 -12.82 -10.33
C THR A 89 -24.20 -13.86 -9.23
N HIS A 90 -23.29 -13.60 -8.28
CA HIS A 90 -23.04 -14.54 -7.17
C HIS A 90 -24.28 -14.71 -6.30
N ASN A 91 -24.96 -13.61 -5.96
CA ASN A 91 -26.20 -13.64 -5.19
C ASN A 91 -27.30 -14.33 -6.00
N VAL A 92 -27.54 -13.92 -7.26
CA VAL A 92 -28.57 -14.55 -8.13
C VAL A 92 -28.41 -16.08 -8.15
N LEU A 93 -27.19 -16.58 -8.36
CA LEU A 93 -26.91 -18.02 -8.35
C LEU A 93 -27.22 -18.67 -7.00
N ALA A 94 -26.86 -18.01 -5.89
CA ALA A 94 -27.17 -18.51 -4.55
C ALA A 94 -28.69 -18.57 -4.26
N PHE A 95 -29.47 -17.62 -4.78
CA PHE A 95 -30.93 -17.64 -4.69
C PHE A 95 -31.54 -18.73 -5.60
N LEU A 96 -31.08 -18.84 -6.84
CA LEU A 96 -31.54 -19.87 -7.79
C LEU A 96 -31.30 -21.29 -7.27
N ASN A 97 -30.13 -21.55 -6.68
CA ASN A 97 -29.80 -22.87 -6.10
C ASN A 97 -30.72 -23.28 -4.92
N LYS A 98 -31.45 -22.33 -4.34
CA LYS A 98 -32.40 -22.57 -3.25
C LYS A 98 -33.86 -22.57 -3.71
N ALA A 99 -34.14 -22.09 -4.93
CA ALA A 99 -35.49 -22.06 -5.48
C ALA A 99 -35.92 -23.45 -5.94
N SER A 100 -37.16 -23.85 -5.63
CA SER A 100 -37.72 -25.09 -6.18
C SER A 100 -38.24 -24.87 -7.60
N PRO A 101 -38.37 -25.94 -8.42
CA PRO A 101 -39.04 -25.82 -9.72
C PRO A 101 -40.49 -25.32 -9.64
N GLN A 102 -41.17 -25.47 -8.51
CA GLN A 102 -42.51 -24.92 -8.31
C GLN A 102 -42.47 -23.40 -8.12
N ASP A 103 -41.47 -22.89 -7.40
CA ASP A 103 -41.29 -21.46 -7.19
C ASP A 103 -40.94 -20.72 -8.49
N LEU A 104 -40.13 -21.35 -9.36
CA LEU A 104 -39.83 -20.80 -10.68
C LEU A 104 -41.05 -20.80 -11.59
N ARG A 105 -41.88 -21.86 -11.55
CA ARG A 105 -43.12 -21.94 -12.34
C ARG A 105 -44.17 -20.92 -11.89
N SER A 106 -44.33 -20.69 -10.58
CA SER A 106 -45.28 -19.70 -10.06
C SER A 106 -44.96 -18.26 -10.48
N HIS A 107 -43.70 -18.01 -10.87
CA HIS A 107 -43.22 -16.73 -11.39
C HIS A 107 -42.96 -16.75 -12.91
N ASN A 108 -43.48 -17.72 -13.65
CA ASN A 108 -43.32 -17.87 -15.10
C ASN A 108 -41.85 -17.91 -15.59
N PHE A 109 -40.94 -18.42 -14.76
CA PHE A 109 -39.50 -18.52 -15.07
C PHE A 109 -39.04 -19.97 -15.25
N PHE A 110 -39.93 -20.86 -15.69
CA PHE A 110 -39.60 -22.26 -16.01
C PHE A 110 -40.48 -22.82 -17.16
N PRO A 111 -39.97 -22.88 -18.40
CA PRO A 111 -38.67 -22.33 -18.84
C PRO A 111 -38.64 -20.80 -18.78
N PRO A 112 -37.46 -20.16 -18.72
CA PRO A 112 -37.35 -18.71 -18.79
C PRO A 112 -37.99 -18.15 -20.08
N PRO A 113 -38.57 -16.94 -20.04
CA PRO A 113 -39.13 -16.30 -21.23
C PRO A 113 -38.05 -16.09 -22.29
N ALA A 114 -38.44 -16.22 -23.56
CA ALA A 114 -37.54 -15.94 -24.66
C ALA A 114 -37.34 -14.42 -24.79
N PRO A 115 -36.09 -13.92 -24.80
CA PRO A 115 -35.83 -12.49 -24.97
C PRO A 115 -36.23 -12.03 -26.37
N THR A 116 -36.74 -10.81 -26.48
CA THR A 116 -37.13 -10.16 -27.75
C THR A 116 -36.00 -9.30 -28.33
N THR A 117 -35.04 -8.93 -27.51
CA THR A 117 -33.86 -8.14 -27.87
C THR A 117 -32.56 -8.93 -27.69
N ARG A 118 -31.46 -8.37 -28.19
CA ARG A 118 -30.12 -8.97 -28.05
C ARG A 118 -29.36 -8.24 -26.95
N ALA A 119 -28.56 -8.99 -26.19
CA ALA A 119 -27.60 -8.39 -25.28
C ALA A 119 -26.60 -7.50 -26.05
N THR A 120 -26.23 -6.39 -25.43
CA THR A 120 -25.32 -5.39 -25.97
C THR A 120 -24.03 -5.36 -25.19
N LEU A 121 -22.92 -5.07 -25.87
CA LEU A 121 -21.64 -4.79 -25.21
C LEU A 121 -21.67 -3.35 -24.68
N SER A 122 -21.74 -3.18 -23.36
CA SER A 122 -21.84 -1.86 -22.72
C SER A 122 -20.48 -1.19 -22.54
N SER A 123 -19.42 -1.98 -22.32
CA SER A 123 -18.06 -1.45 -22.25
C SER A 123 -16.97 -2.47 -22.58
N VAL A 124 -15.84 -1.96 -23.05
CA VAL A 124 -14.59 -2.69 -23.23
C VAL A 124 -13.51 -1.98 -22.43
N THR A 125 -12.94 -2.65 -21.45
CA THR A 125 -11.85 -2.12 -20.63
C THR A 125 -10.60 -2.96 -20.85
N VAL A 126 -9.49 -2.30 -21.18
CA VAL A 126 -8.18 -2.93 -21.29
C VAL A 126 -7.33 -2.44 -20.14
N ALA A 127 -6.80 -3.37 -19.34
CA ALA A 127 -5.98 -3.05 -18.18
C ALA A 127 -4.76 -3.96 -18.12
N ARG A 128 -3.61 -3.37 -17.80
CA ARG A 128 -2.37 -4.10 -17.52
C ARG A 128 -2.18 -4.27 -16.02
N LYS A 129 -1.63 -5.41 -15.61
CA LYS A 129 -1.16 -5.63 -14.24
C LYS A 129 -0.16 -4.52 -13.85
N SER A 130 -0.22 -4.10 -12.59
CA SER A 130 0.67 -3.06 -12.08
C SER A 130 2.14 -3.47 -12.17
N ARG A 131 3.02 -2.49 -12.34
CA ARG A 131 4.48 -2.67 -12.27
C ARG A 131 5.00 -2.11 -10.96
N PHE A 132 6.05 -2.70 -10.39
CA PHE A 132 6.58 -2.29 -9.10
C PHE A 132 8.04 -1.91 -9.25
N ILE A 133 8.38 -0.66 -8.95
CA ILE A 133 9.74 -0.14 -9.00
C ILE A 133 10.22 0.11 -7.59
N ALA A 134 11.32 -0.52 -7.18
CA ALA A 134 11.89 -0.39 -5.86
C ALA A 134 13.25 0.32 -5.89
N GLY A 135 13.58 0.98 -4.79
CA GLY A 135 14.83 1.73 -4.65
C GLY A 135 15.02 2.25 -3.23
N ARG A 136 15.95 3.18 -3.08
CA ARG A 136 16.14 3.97 -1.86
C ARG A 136 16.12 5.45 -2.18
N TYR A 137 15.65 6.27 -1.26
CA TYR A 137 15.68 7.72 -1.41
C TYR A 137 16.44 8.41 -0.29
N THR A 138 17.17 9.47 -0.63
CA THR A 138 17.62 10.48 0.32
C THR A 138 16.73 11.72 0.21
N LYS A 139 16.60 12.44 1.31
CA LYS A 139 15.81 13.67 1.45
C LYS A 139 16.69 14.68 2.16
N TYR A 140 17.12 15.71 1.43
CA TYR A 140 18.02 16.74 1.94
C TYR A 140 17.27 17.96 2.49
N SER A 141 16.02 18.17 2.06
CA SER A 141 15.21 19.30 2.50
C SER A 141 14.41 19.01 3.77
N ARG A 142 14.33 19.99 4.68
CA ARG A 142 13.45 19.99 5.87
C ARG A 142 12.04 20.54 5.59
N ASN A 143 11.70 20.79 4.32
CA ASN A 143 10.41 21.34 3.90
C ASN A 143 9.67 20.43 2.90
N VAL A 144 9.99 19.12 2.91
CA VAL A 144 9.38 18.13 2.02
C VAL A 144 8.66 17.07 2.82
N SER A 145 7.40 16.84 2.49
CA SER A 145 6.59 15.78 3.10
C SER A 145 6.94 14.41 2.52
N ASN A 146 6.59 13.32 3.21
CA ASN A 146 6.79 11.98 2.65
C ASN A 146 5.78 11.67 1.53
N SER A 147 4.49 11.89 1.81
CA SER A 147 3.38 11.81 0.85
C SER A 147 2.69 13.17 0.73
N PRO A 148 1.93 13.45 -0.35
CA PRO A 148 1.28 14.75 -0.56
C PRO A 148 0.53 15.21 0.69
N PHE A 149 0.97 16.33 1.29
CA PHE A 149 0.37 16.82 2.51
C PHE A 149 -0.70 17.86 2.18
N ILE A 150 -1.96 17.41 2.13
CA ILE A 150 -3.11 18.22 1.74
C ILE A 150 -4.06 18.36 2.94
N ILE A 151 -4.41 19.60 3.30
CA ILE A 151 -5.43 19.92 4.30
C ILE A 151 -6.46 20.81 3.63
N ASN A 152 -7.74 20.44 3.70
CA ASN A 152 -8.84 21.19 3.07
C ASN A 152 -8.57 21.53 1.59
N ASN A 153 -8.03 20.57 0.84
CA ASN A 153 -7.60 20.71 -0.57
C ASN A 153 -6.46 21.71 -0.84
N VAL A 154 -5.80 22.21 0.21
CA VAL A 154 -4.62 23.07 0.10
C VAL A 154 -3.36 22.26 0.42
N LYS A 155 -2.36 22.33 -0.47
CA LYS A 155 -1.04 21.75 -0.23
C LYS A 155 -0.32 22.53 0.87
N VAL A 156 0.03 21.84 1.95
CA VAL A 156 0.74 22.39 3.12
C VAL A 156 2.25 22.37 2.90
N ALA A 157 2.76 21.32 2.25
CA ALA A 157 4.14 21.24 1.80
C ALA A 157 4.19 21.48 0.29
N PRO A 158 5.25 22.13 -0.24
CA PRO A 158 5.36 22.42 -1.67
C PRO A 158 5.36 21.16 -2.53
N THR A 159 5.87 20.06 -1.99
CA THR A 159 6.04 18.77 -2.67
C THR A 159 6.18 17.64 -1.65
N SER A 160 6.14 16.41 -2.13
CA SER A 160 6.50 15.22 -1.34
C SER A 160 7.56 14.34 -2.00
N VAL A 161 8.20 13.47 -1.21
CA VAL A 161 9.06 12.37 -1.71
C VAL A 161 8.30 11.52 -2.73
N ALA A 162 7.07 11.15 -2.40
CA ALA A 162 6.21 10.38 -3.30
C ALA A 162 5.97 11.06 -4.66
N GLU A 163 5.76 12.38 -4.72
CA GLU A 163 5.58 13.11 -5.98
C GLU A 163 6.88 13.18 -6.79
N GLN A 164 8.00 13.49 -6.14
CA GLN A 164 9.29 13.67 -6.85
C GLN A 164 9.82 12.39 -7.47
N ILE A 165 9.50 11.24 -6.90
CA ILE A 165 9.91 9.94 -7.45
C ILE A 165 8.78 9.34 -8.31
N GLY A 166 7.53 9.47 -7.85
CA GLY A 166 6.36 8.85 -8.47
C GLY A 166 5.98 9.45 -9.81
N LEU A 167 5.93 10.78 -9.93
CA LEU A 167 5.47 11.45 -11.15
C LEU A 167 6.40 11.15 -12.36
N PRO A 168 7.74 11.23 -12.23
CA PRO A 168 8.62 10.87 -13.35
C PRO A 168 8.49 9.41 -13.80
N LEU A 169 8.33 8.47 -12.85
CA LEU A 169 8.13 7.06 -13.18
C LEU A 169 6.75 6.79 -13.79
N GLN A 170 5.71 7.47 -13.29
CA GLN A 170 4.37 7.41 -13.86
C GLN A 170 4.38 7.86 -15.32
N GLU A 171 5.04 8.99 -15.62
CA GLU A 171 5.17 9.51 -16.98
C GLU A 171 5.94 8.53 -17.88
N ALA A 172 7.10 8.04 -17.43
CA ALA A 172 7.95 7.15 -18.22
C ALA A 172 7.27 5.81 -18.57
N TYR A 173 6.49 5.25 -17.65
CA TYR A 173 5.70 4.02 -17.87
C TYR A 173 4.33 4.29 -18.50
N GLN A 174 3.94 5.56 -18.65
CA GLN A 174 2.60 5.98 -19.07
C GLN A 174 1.52 5.29 -18.22
N ALA A 175 1.74 5.28 -16.90
CA ALA A 175 0.81 4.71 -15.93
C ALA A 175 -0.35 5.66 -15.65
N THR A 176 -1.50 5.07 -15.34
CA THR A 176 -2.71 5.83 -15.02
C THR A 176 -2.55 6.55 -13.68
N ASP A 177 -1.89 5.90 -12.73
CA ASP A 177 -1.64 6.42 -11.38
C ASP A 177 -0.40 5.74 -10.78
N TYR A 178 0.06 6.21 -9.63
CA TYR A 178 1.11 5.57 -8.86
C TYR A 178 0.76 5.50 -7.36
N LYS A 179 1.29 4.47 -6.68
CA LYS A 179 1.21 4.36 -5.22
C LYS A 179 2.62 4.21 -4.66
N PHE A 180 3.03 5.15 -3.83
CA PHE A 180 4.32 5.15 -3.16
C PHE A 180 4.23 4.51 -1.78
N VAL A 181 5.17 3.62 -1.46
CA VAL A 181 5.28 2.99 -0.14
C VAL A 181 6.75 2.95 0.30
N GLY A 182 7.06 3.64 1.39
CA GLY A 182 8.37 3.59 2.06
C GLY A 182 8.40 2.58 3.21
N SER A 183 9.60 2.12 3.59
CA SER A 183 9.80 1.36 4.83
C SER A 183 9.82 2.32 6.02
N GLY A 184 8.63 2.69 6.48
CA GLY A 184 8.41 3.81 7.40
C GLY A 184 8.48 5.19 6.72
N ARG A 185 8.46 6.24 7.55
CA ARG A 185 8.50 7.64 7.10
C ARG A 185 9.17 8.53 8.13
N GLU A 186 9.65 9.68 7.68
CA GLU A 186 10.14 10.76 8.52
C GLU A 186 9.19 11.96 8.49
N ASP A 187 9.30 12.85 9.49
CA ASP A 187 8.53 14.10 9.54
C ASP A 187 9.05 15.10 8.49
N VAL A 188 8.27 16.16 8.20
CA VAL A 188 8.58 17.14 7.16
C VAL A 188 9.95 17.79 7.38
N ASP A 189 10.25 18.12 8.64
CA ASP A 189 11.47 18.77 9.12
C ASP A 189 12.68 17.85 9.29
N VAL A 190 12.53 16.56 8.98
CA VAL A 190 13.57 15.54 9.17
C VAL A 190 14.21 15.17 7.83
N ARG A 191 15.55 15.14 7.77
CA ARG A 191 16.27 14.66 6.59
C ARG A 191 16.42 13.14 6.61
N MET A 192 16.63 12.57 5.42
CA MET A 192 16.98 11.16 5.22
C MET A 192 18.29 11.08 4.44
N LEU A 193 19.37 10.67 5.08
CA LEU A 193 20.75 10.75 4.58
C LEU A 193 21.37 9.36 4.31
N GLY A 194 22.70 9.24 4.31
CA GLY A 194 23.39 7.95 4.17
C GLY A 194 22.93 7.14 2.95
N THR A 195 22.57 5.87 3.19
CA THR A 195 22.11 4.94 2.13
C THR A 195 20.69 5.20 1.66
N GLY A 196 19.97 6.15 2.27
CA GLY A 196 18.57 6.43 1.97
C GLY A 196 17.58 5.44 2.60
N ARG A 197 16.29 5.77 2.55
CA ARG A 197 15.20 4.92 3.01
C ARG A 197 14.70 4.02 1.87
N PRO A 198 14.51 2.71 2.09
CA PRO A 198 13.86 1.81 1.15
C PRO A 198 12.44 2.25 0.77
N PHE A 199 12.08 2.08 -0.50
CA PHE A 199 10.71 2.25 -0.98
C PHE A 199 10.38 1.32 -2.15
N TYR A 200 9.10 1.20 -2.47
CA TYR A 200 8.62 0.84 -3.80
C TYR A 200 7.52 1.78 -4.28
N ILE A 201 7.33 1.81 -5.60
CA ILE A 201 6.23 2.46 -6.29
C ILE A 201 5.48 1.42 -7.10
N GLU A 202 4.17 1.31 -6.86
CA GLU A 202 3.25 0.60 -7.74
C GLU A 202 2.78 1.55 -8.84
N LEU A 203 3.06 1.22 -10.09
CA LEU A 203 2.59 1.92 -11.28
C LEU A 203 1.33 1.23 -11.77
N VAL A 204 0.20 1.92 -11.70
CA VAL A 204 -1.13 1.36 -11.97
C VAL A 204 -1.43 1.44 -13.46
N ASN A 205 -1.78 0.29 -14.06
CA ASN A 205 -2.16 0.17 -15.46
C ASN A 205 -1.17 0.87 -16.43
N PRO A 206 0.12 0.47 -16.44
CA PRO A 206 1.10 1.10 -17.31
C PRO A 206 0.89 0.71 -18.77
N ARG A 207 0.86 1.70 -19.67
CA ARG A 207 0.77 1.44 -21.12
C ARG A 207 2.08 0.90 -21.65
N ARG A 208 3.21 1.37 -21.12
CA ARG A 208 4.53 0.82 -21.38
C ARG A 208 4.87 -0.23 -20.32
N ALA A 209 4.93 -1.50 -20.72
CA ALA A 209 5.05 -2.60 -19.77
C ALA A 209 6.38 -2.62 -19.01
N HIS A 210 7.49 -2.33 -19.71
CA HIS A 210 8.84 -2.39 -19.16
C HIS A 210 9.71 -1.25 -19.69
N LEU A 211 10.64 -0.81 -18.86
CA LEU A 211 11.81 -0.02 -19.24
C LEU A 211 13.04 -0.92 -19.18
N THR A 212 14.01 -0.69 -20.06
CA THR A 212 15.32 -1.31 -19.86
C THR A 212 15.99 -0.74 -18.60
N PRO A 213 16.97 -1.43 -18.00
CA PRO A 213 17.72 -0.88 -16.88
C PRO A 213 18.37 0.49 -17.18
N GLU A 214 18.83 0.68 -18.42
CA GLU A 214 19.41 1.95 -18.89
C GLU A 214 18.36 3.07 -18.95
N GLU A 215 17.17 2.78 -19.48
CA GLU A 215 16.08 3.76 -19.53
C GLU A 215 15.60 4.15 -18.13
N LEU A 216 15.49 3.17 -17.23
CA LEU A 216 15.10 3.42 -15.85
C LEU A 216 16.17 4.24 -15.10
N ASP A 217 17.45 3.97 -15.34
CA ASP A 217 18.55 4.77 -14.79
C ASP A 217 18.57 6.18 -15.38
N ASN A 218 18.28 6.34 -16.67
CA ASN A 218 18.15 7.64 -17.30
C ASN A 218 17.01 8.47 -16.66
N VAL A 219 15.84 7.87 -16.42
CA VAL A 219 14.72 8.54 -15.69
C VAL A 219 15.17 8.93 -14.28
N ARG A 220 15.86 8.02 -13.57
CA ARG A 220 16.41 8.29 -12.24
C ARG A 220 17.34 9.50 -12.25
N GLN A 221 18.28 9.56 -13.19
CA GLN A 221 19.31 10.60 -13.19
C GLN A 221 18.80 11.95 -13.71
N THR A 222 17.97 11.95 -14.76
CA THR A 222 17.57 13.17 -15.47
C THR A 222 16.27 13.79 -14.94
N ALA A 223 15.33 12.97 -14.45
CA ALA A 223 14.02 13.44 -14.02
C ALA A 223 13.83 13.40 -12.50
N ILE A 224 14.39 12.41 -11.80
CA ILE A 224 14.28 12.32 -10.33
C ILE A 224 15.40 13.10 -9.65
N ASN A 225 16.67 12.78 -9.96
CA ASN A 225 17.83 13.33 -9.25
C ASN A 225 18.29 14.71 -9.72
N SER A 226 17.71 15.23 -10.80
CA SER A 226 17.91 16.62 -11.21
C SER A 226 17.32 17.61 -10.19
N PHE A 227 16.45 17.14 -9.31
CA PHE A 227 15.90 17.91 -8.20
C PHE A 227 16.74 17.71 -6.92
N ALA A 228 17.18 18.81 -6.30
CA ALA A 228 18.00 18.78 -5.08
C ALA A 228 17.30 18.31 -3.78
N PRO A 229 15.98 18.45 -3.55
CA PRO A 229 15.40 18.14 -2.24
C PRO A 229 15.26 16.65 -1.92
N VAL A 230 15.08 15.79 -2.92
CA VAL A 230 14.98 14.32 -2.79
C VAL A 230 15.73 13.69 -3.94
N GLN A 231 16.48 12.62 -3.67
CA GLN A 231 17.16 11.85 -4.70
C GLN A 231 16.84 10.37 -4.55
N ALA A 232 16.61 9.68 -5.66
CA ALA A 232 16.67 8.24 -5.74
C ALA A 232 18.13 7.78 -5.83
N VAL A 233 18.62 7.16 -4.76
CA VAL A 233 20.01 6.74 -4.61
C VAL A 233 20.16 5.24 -4.90
N GLY A 234 21.34 4.87 -5.39
CA GLY A 234 21.60 3.51 -5.87
C GLY A 234 20.86 3.21 -7.18
N ILE A 235 20.39 1.97 -7.32
CA ILE A 235 19.73 1.47 -8.54
C ILE A 235 18.24 1.34 -8.28
N LEU A 236 17.42 1.88 -9.18
CA LEU A 236 15.99 1.56 -9.26
C LEU A 236 15.82 0.21 -9.98
N ARG A 237 14.97 -0.67 -9.44
CA ARG A 237 14.75 -2.02 -9.98
C ARG A 237 13.28 -2.33 -10.10
N GLU A 238 12.89 -2.99 -11.19
CA GLU A 238 11.59 -3.65 -11.25
C GLU A 238 11.59 -4.87 -10.31
N ILE A 239 10.55 -5.00 -9.50
CA ILE A 239 10.35 -6.13 -8.58
C ILE A 239 8.99 -6.79 -8.81
N LYS A 240 8.85 -8.04 -8.37
CA LYS A 240 7.57 -8.74 -8.37
C LYS A 240 6.71 -8.28 -7.19
N ALA A 241 5.39 -8.33 -7.36
CA ALA A 241 4.43 -7.89 -6.34
C ALA A 241 4.62 -8.56 -4.96
N HIS A 242 4.95 -9.86 -4.92
CA HIS A 242 5.13 -10.60 -3.67
C HIS A 242 6.33 -10.09 -2.84
N LEU A 243 7.34 -9.50 -3.48
CA LEU A 243 8.52 -8.94 -2.81
C LEU A 243 8.17 -7.67 -2.01
N THR A 244 7.05 -7.00 -2.29
CA THR A 244 6.63 -5.79 -1.57
C THR A 244 6.40 -6.01 -0.07
N ALA A 245 6.19 -7.25 0.37
CA ALA A 245 6.02 -7.59 1.79
C ALA A 245 7.26 -7.23 2.65
N GLY A 246 8.46 -7.33 2.08
CA GLY A 246 9.72 -7.07 2.79
C GLY A 246 9.87 -5.63 3.30
N ILE A 247 9.20 -4.66 2.65
CA ILE A 247 9.20 -3.25 3.08
C ILE A 247 8.47 -3.06 4.42
N LYS A 248 7.35 -3.77 4.62
CA LYS A 248 6.54 -3.69 5.85
C LYS A 248 7.24 -4.38 7.02
N GLU A 249 7.81 -5.57 6.78
CA GLU A 249 8.60 -6.27 7.78
C GLU A 249 9.82 -5.42 8.22
N GLY A 250 10.46 -4.75 7.24
CA GLY A 250 11.54 -3.82 7.50
C GLY A 250 11.14 -2.62 8.37
N GLU A 251 9.91 -2.12 8.21
CA GLU A 251 9.41 -0.98 8.98
C GLU A 251 9.34 -1.31 10.48
N GLU A 252 8.89 -2.52 10.80
CA GLU A 252 8.59 -2.98 12.16
C GLU A 252 9.79 -3.57 12.91
N ASN A 253 10.71 -4.22 12.21
CA ASN A 253 11.75 -5.04 12.87
C ASN A 253 13.17 -4.46 12.76
N LYS A 254 13.40 -3.49 11.87
CA LYS A 254 14.76 -3.02 11.58
C LYS A 254 15.13 -1.76 12.36
N THR A 255 16.40 -1.74 12.73
CA THR A 255 17.04 -0.64 13.44
C THR A 255 17.16 0.58 12.54
N LYS A 256 17.17 1.73 13.17
CA LYS A 256 17.27 3.03 12.51
C LYS A 256 18.29 3.86 13.29
N GLU A 257 19.15 4.53 12.55
CA GLU A 257 20.18 5.39 13.13
C GLU A 257 19.83 6.84 12.87
N TYR A 258 20.09 7.67 13.88
CA TYR A 258 19.75 9.08 13.87
C TYR A 258 20.91 9.93 14.33
N ALA A 259 20.96 11.16 13.81
CA ALA A 259 21.80 12.22 14.32
C ALA A 259 20.92 13.44 14.62
N CYS A 260 21.11 14.03 15.79
CA CYS A 260 20.29 15.13 16.29
C CYS A 260 21.16 16.29 16.74
N LEU A 261 20.80 17.51 16.35
CA LEU A 261 21.27 18.71 17.01
C LEU A 261 20.31 19.03 18.15
N VAL A 262 20.85 19.04 19.37
CA VAL A 262 20.07 19.22 20.60
C VAL A 262 20.54 20.49 21.29
N TRP A 263 19.59 21.32 21.69
CA TRP A 263 19.81 22.44 22.59
C TRP A 263 19.55 22.02 24.04
N LEU A 264 20.39 22.51 24.95
CA LEU A 264 20.31 22.28 26.38
C LEU A 264 20.10 23.61 27.10
N LYS A 265 19.15 23.64 28.04
CA LYS A 265 18.85 24.84 28.81
C LYS A 265 20.02 25.25 29.69
N ASP A 266 20.51 24.32 30.50
CA ASP A 266 21.63 24.54 31.40
C ASP A 266 22.92 24.03 30.72
N PRO A 267 24.03 24.80 30.78
CA PRO A 267 25.26 24.41 30.11
C PRO A 267 25.87 23.20 30.79
N ILE A 268 26.42 22.26 30.00
CA ILE A 268 27.06 21.05 30.54
C ILE A 268 28.47 20.88 29.96
N ALA A 269 29.42 20.54 30.82
CA ALA A 269 30.78 20.23 30.39
C ALA A 269 30.82 18.84 29.72
N ALA A 270 31.75 18.65 28.76
CA ALA A 270 31.81 17.42 27.97
C ALA A 270 32.13 16.17 28.82
N ASP A 271 33.00 16.32 29.82
CA ASP A 271 33.36 15.26 30.77
C ASP A 271 32.19 14.90 31.70
N GLU A 272 31.45 15.90 32.19
CA GLU A 272 30.24 15.68 32.98
C GLU A 272 29.17 14.92 32.18
N ALA A 273 28.89 15.37 30.96
CA ALA A 273 27.94 14.70 30.06
C ALA A 273 28.36 13.24 29.79
N ALA A 274 29.65 13.01 29.53
CA ALA A 274 30.17 11.67 29.28
C ALA A 274 29.99 10.72 30.48
N VAL A 275 30.14 11.22 31.73
CA VAL A 275 29.89 10.42 32.93
C VAL A 275 28.40 10.08 33.06
N LYS A 276 27.51 11.06 32.86
CA LYS A 276 26.05 10.87 32.96
C LYS A 276 25.51 9.91 31.90
N VAL A 277 26.05 9.96 30.68
CA VAL A 277 25.59 9.15 29.53
C VAL A 277 26.16 7.72 29.55
N ARG A 278 27.33 7.50 30.16
CA ARG A 278 28.02 6.19 30.19
C ARG A 278 27.12 4.98 30.48
N PRO A 279 26.19 5.00 31.47
CA PRO A 279 25.34 3.85 31.77
C PRO A 279 24.36 3.48 30.64
N TYR A 280 24.15 4.38 29.68
CA TYR A 280 23.16 4.28 28.61
C TYR A 280 23.78 4.03 27.23
N GLN A 281 25.12 4.07 27.11
CA GLN A 281 25.80 4.00 25.81
C GLN A 281 25.59 2.66 25.08
N GLU A 282 25.60 1.56 25.83
CA GLU A 282 25.46 0.18 25.32
C GLU A 282 23.99 -0.29 25.24
N GLY A 283 23.07 0.67 25.37
CA GLY A 283 21.65 0.45 25.16
C GLY A 283 20.82 0.27 26.43
N PHE A 284 19.55 0.64 26.32
CA PHE A 284 18.57 0.63 27.40
C PHE A 284 17.15 0.66 26.83
N THR A 285 16.18 0.30 27.66
CA THR A 285 14.76 0.39 27.30
C THR A 285 14.19 1.72 27.75
N VAL A 286 13.62 2.48 26.81
CA VAL A 286 12.81 3.68 27.09
C VAL A 286 11.32 3.34 27.08
N GLN A 287 10.58 3.85 28.04
CA GLN A 287 9.12 3.74 28.12
C GLN A 287 8.50 4.99 27.48
N GLN A 288 7.90 4.83 26.29
CA GLN A 288 7.29 5.95 25.57
C GLN A 288 5.77 5.84 25.54
N LYS A 289 5.07 6.80 26.15
CA LYS A 289 3.64 7.01 25.89
C LYS A 289 3.45 7.55 24.48
N CYS A 290 2.28 7.32 23.89
CA CYS A 290 1.92 7.92 22.60
C CYS A 290 2.12 9.45 22.63
N PRO A 291 3.04 10.01 21.82
CA PRO A 291 3.37 11.44 21.87
C PRO A 291 2.17 12.37 21.70
N VAL A 292 2.17 13.53 22.38
CA VAL A 292 1.02 14.46 22.37
C VAL A 292 0.63 14.82 20.94
N ARG A 293 1.62 15.16 20.11
CA ARG A 293 1.42 15.61 18.72
C ARG A 293 0.79 14.58 17.78
N VAL A 294 0.74 13.29 18.17
CA VAL A 294 0.10 12.22 17.37
C VAL A 294 -1.05 11.51 18.10
N MET A 295 -1.43 11.97 19.30
CA MET A 295 -2.50 11.36 20.09
C MET A 295 -3.86 11.33 19.38
N ASN A 296 -4.12 12.29 18.48
CA ASN A 296 -5.35 12.31 17.67
C ASN A 296 -5.43 11.17 16.64
N ARG A 297 -4.32 10.47 16.36
CA ARG A 297 -4.23 9.44 15.31
C ARG A 297 -3.86 8.07 15.85
N ARG A 298 -3.46 7.96 17.12
CA ARG A 298 -2.86 6.74 17.68
C ARG A 298 -3.42 6.48 19.07
N ALA A 299 -3.59 5.19 19.40
CA ALA A 299 -4.04 4.78 20.73
C ALA A 299 -3.04 5.21 21.81
N LEU A 300 -3.57 5.75 22.91
CA LEU A 300 -2.82 6.14 24.10
C LEU A 300 -2.32 4.90 24.84
N LEU A 301 -1.14 4.42 24.44
CA LEU A 301 -0.46 3.28 25.04
C LEU A 301 0.99 3.67 25.34
N THR A 302 1.51 3.15 26.45
CA THR A 302 2.95 3.12 26.73
C THR A 302 3.56 1.94 26.00
N ARG A 303 4.64 2.19 25.26
CA ARG A 303 5.38 1.16 24.52
C ARG A 303 6.82 1.15 25.02
N PRO A 304 7.36 0.02 25.50
CA PRO A 304 8.78 -0.14 25.68
C PRO A 304 9.45 -0.08 24.30
N LYS A 305 10.56 0.64 24.21
CA LYS A 305 11.37 0.76 22.99
C LYS A 305 12.84 0.62 23.35
N GLN A 306 13.56 -0.13 22.55
CA GLN A 306 14.99 -0.31 22.76
C GLN A 306 15.79 0.80 22.06
N ILE A 307 16.61 1.52 22.83
CA ILE A 307 17.75 2.26 22.29
C ILE A 307 18.94 1.31 22.37
N HIS A 308 19.56 1.02 21.24
CA HIS A 308 20.68 0.08 21.13
C HIS A 308 22.00 0.75 21.43
N THR A 309 22.20 1.96 20.93
CA THR A 309 23.37 2.78 21.23
C THR A 309 22.97 4.23 21.40
N LEU A 310 23.69 4.93 22.28
CA LEU A 310 23.55 6.36 22.52
C LEU A 310 24.93 6.99 22.68
N ASP A 311 25.24 7.98 21.85
CA ASP A 311 26.42 8.81 22.00
C ASP A 311 26.02 10.29 22.02
N VAL A 312 26.64 11.04 22.94
CA VAL A 312 26.36 12.46 23.16
C VAL A 312 27.67 13.20 23.16
N LYS A 313 27.85 14.05 22.15
CA LYS A 313 29.02 14.92 22.01
C LYS A 313 28.61 16.36 22.23
N ILE A 314 29.11 16.97 23.30
CA ILE A 314 28.97 18.42 23.53
C ILE A 314 29.79 19.15 22.47
N LEU A 315 29.12 20.00 21.68
CA LEU A 315 29.74 20.86 20.66
C LEU A 315 30.13 22.20 21.27
N GLU A 316 29.19 22.77 22.02
CA GLU A 316 29.29 24.00 22.80
C GLU A 316 28.49 23.81 24.09
N PRO A 317 28.67 24.64 25.14
CA PRO A 317 28.05 24.39 26.44
C PRO A 317 26.53 24.11 26.41
N HIS A 318 25.80 24.72 25.48
CA HIS A 318 24.35 24.55 25.30
C HIS A 318 23.95 23.67 24.10
N PHE A 319 24.90 23.11 23.36
CA PHE A 319 24.60 22.38 22.13
C PHE A 319 25.31 21.03 22.12
N ALA A 320 24.53 19.98 21.86
CA ALA A 320 25.03 18.62 21.74
C ALA A 320 24.67 18.03 20.38
N LEU A 321 25.61 17.28 19.82
CA LEU A 321 25.34 16.31 18.77
C LEU A 321 25.02 14.98 19.44
N VAL A 322 23.81 14.46 19.21
CA VAL A 322 23.37 13.18 19.75
C VAL A 322 23.21 12.20 18.62
N THR A 323 23.90 11.06 18.70
CA THR A 323 23.74 9.97 17.74
C THR A 323 23.21 8.73 18.45
N LEU A 324 22.28 8.04 17.80
CA LEU A 324 21.61 6.90 18.40
C LEU A 324 21.15 5.88 17.37
N SER A 325 21.21 4.60 17.74
CA SER A 325 20.59 3.49 17.03
C SER A 325 19.42 2.97 17.85
N THR A 326 18.25 2.81 17.23
CA THR A 326 17.03 2.44 17.96
C THR A 326 16.24 1.34 17.27
N GLU A 327 15.42 0.66 18.06
CA GLU A 327 14.31 -0.15 17.58
C GLU A 327 13.36 0.70 16.71
N ALA A 328 12.67 0.03 15.79
CA ALA A 328 11.60 0.62 15.01
C ALA A 328 10.50 1.26 15.87
N GLY A 329 10.00 2.40 15.40
CA GLY A 329 8.88 3.10 16.03
C GLY A 329 9.25 3.87 17.31
N THR A 330 10.54 3.99 17.63
CA THR A 330 11.03 4.88 18.69
C THR A 330 10.84 6.34 18.28
N TYR A 331 10.26 7.14 19.16
CA TYR A 331 9.99 8.56 18.91
C TYR A 331 11.16 9.41 19.40
N ILE A 332 12.02 9.84 18.48
CA ILE A 332 13.31 10.47 18.83
C ILE A 332 13.14 11.86 19.46
N LYS A 333 12.24 12.69 18.92
CA LYS A 333 11.93 14.02 19.49
C LYS A 333 11.54 13.87 20.96
N GLU A 334 10.59 12.99 21.22
CA GLU A 334 10.07 12.74 22.56
C GLU A 334 11.06 12.05 23.50
N PHE A 335 11.99 11.24 22.99
CA PHE A 335 13.13 10.77 23.78
C PHE A 335 14.03 11.93 24.21
N VAL A 336 14.28 12.92 23.34
CA VAL A 336 15.12 14.07 23.67
C VAL A 336 14.45 14.97 24.72
N HIS A 337 13.26 15.49 24.43
CA HIS A 337 12.61 16.52 25.26
C HIS A 337 11.64 15.95 26.33
N SER A 338 11.62 14.64 26.56
CA SER A 338 10.77 13.90 27.51
C SER A 338 9.24 13.92 27.24
N ASP A 339 8.75 14.77 26.33
CA ASP A 339 7.31 15.02 26.09
C ASP A 339 6.56 15.31 27.41
N CYS A 340 7.14 16.17 28.26
CA CYS A 340 6.63 16.48 29.61
C CYS A 340 6.53 15.25 30.52
N GLY A 341 7.59 14.42 30.60
CA GLY A 341 7.62 13.24 31.47
C GLY A 341 6.89 12.02 30.92
N ARG A 342 6.62 11.99 29.61
CA ARG A 342 5.88 10.92 28.93
C ARG A 342 6.79 9.92 28.21
N SER A 343 8.07 10.25 28.05
CA SER A 343 9.14 9.32 27.67
C SER A 343 10.17 9.28 28.78
N SER A 344 10.47 8.09 29.31
CA SER A 344 11.47 7.92 30.38
C SER A 344 12.18 6.56 30.30
N PRO A 345 13.51 6.50 30.51
CA PRO A 345 14.40 7.66 30.64
C PRO A 345 14.49 8.46 29.34
N SER A 346 14.56 9.79 29.46
CA SER A 346 14.75 10.74 28.35
C SER A 346 16.15 11.34 28.38
N LEU A 347 16.60 11.95 27.29
CA LEU A 347 17.90 12.66 27.27
C LEU A 347 17.92 13.81 28.30
N ALA A 348 16.82 14.54 28.42
CA ALA A 348 16.64 15.59 29.42
C ALA A 348 16.84 15.05 30.85
N GLU A 349 16.24 13.89 31.17
CA GLU A 349 16.43 13.22 32.45
C GLU A 349 17.86 12.71 32.64
N ILE A 350 18.48 12.13 31.60
CA ILE A 350 19.85 11.59 31.65
C ILE A 350 20.87 12.69 31.95
N LEU A 351 20.74 13.84 31.30
CA LEU A 351 21.67 14.96 31.44
C LEU A 351 21.34 15.88 32.63
N ASP A 352 20.19 15.67 33.29
CA ASP A 352 19.68 16.51 34.37
C ASP A 352 19.51 17.99 33.94
N THR A 353 18.94 18.19 32.75
CA THR A 353 18.69 19.52 32.16
C THR A 353 17.52 19.46 31.19
N SER A 354 16.88 20.58 30.91
CA SER A 354 15.89 20.62 29.82
C SER A 354 16.60 20.53 28.47
N ALA A 355 16.11 19.66 27.60
CA ALA A 355 16.65 19.48 26.25
C ALA A 355 15.55 19.67 25.21
N ASP A 356 15.91 20.25 24.06
CA ASP A 356 15.02 20.35 22.90
C ASP A 356 15.73 19.94 21.62
N LEU A 357 14.99 19.33 20.70
CA LEU A 357 15.52 18.85 19.43
C LEU A 357 15.38 19.96 18.38
N LEU A 358 16.51 20.48 17.90
CA LEU A 358 16.54 21.53 16.88
C LEU A 358 16.50 20.94 15.47
N GLU A 359 17.31 19.91 15.24
CA GLU A 359 17.42 19.25 13.95
C GLU A 359 17.54 17.74 14.12
N LEU A 360 16.88 16.99 13.26
CA LEU A 360 16.91 15.52 13.25
C LEU A 360 17.17 15.01 11.85
N ASP A 361 18.08 14.06 11.75
CA ASP A 361 18.38 13.32 10.53
C ASP A 361 18.23 11.83 10.79
N VAL A 362 17.63 11.14 9.84
CA VAL A 362 17.77 9.69 9.72
C VAL A 362 19.04 9.44 8.92
N VAL A 363 20.00 8.75 9.52
CA VAL A 363 21.32 8.48 8.90
C VAL A 363 21.32 7.13 8.21
N ASN A 364 20.66 6.14 8.81
CA ASN A 364 20.59 4.79 8.26
C ASN A 364 19.24 4.12 8.57
N VAL A 365 18.80 3.27 7.65
CA VAL A 365 17.67 2.35 7.82
C VAL A 365 18.17 0.97 7.46
N ASP A 366 18.34 0.11 8.48
CA ASP A 366 19.01 -1.19 8.34
C ASP A 366 18.11 -2.24 7.68
N LEU A 367 17.86 -2.05 6.39
CA LEU A 367 17.11 -2.98 5.57
C LEU A 367 17.84 -3.16 4.25
N ALA A 368 18.32 -4.38 3.98
CA ALA A 368 18.89 -4.74 2.69
C ALA A 368 17.78 -4.74 1.62
N TRP A 369 17.61 -3.62 0.93
CA TRP A 369 16.57 -3.40 -0.07
C TRP A 369 16.98 -2.30 -1.08
N PRO A 370 16.62 -2.40 -2.37
CA PRO A 370 15.85 -3.46 -3.04
C PRO A 370 16.56 -4.83 -3.02
N PRO A 371 15.80 -5.95 -3.16
CA PRO A 371 16.39 -7.28 -3.16
C PRO A 371 17.36 -7.41 -4.34
N ALA A 372 18.32 -8.34 -4.22
CA ALA A 372 19.15 -8.72 -5.36
C ALA A 372 18.27 -9.16 -6.53
N ALA A 373 18.73 -8.93 -7.76
CA ALA A 373 18.02 -9.46 -8.92
C ALA A 373 17.87 -10.97 -8.75
N GLU A 374 16.65 -11.49 -8.85
CA GLU A 374 16.43 -12.93 -8.95
C GLU A 374 17.11 -13.38 -10.25
N SER A 375 18.11 -14.27 -10.13
CA SER A 375 18.84 -14.89 -11.23
C SER A 375 17.97 -15.79 -12.09
#